data_AF-A0A372Q7R8-F1
#
_entry.id   AF-A0A372Q7R8-F1
#
_cell.length_a   1.000
_cell.length_b   1.000
_cell.length_c   1.000
_cell.angle_alpha   90.00
_cell.angle_beta   90.00
_cell.angle_gamma   90.00
#
_symmetry.space_group_name_H-M   'P 1'
#
loop_
_entity.id
_entity.type
_entity.pdbx_description
1 polymer ?
#
loop_
_entity_poly.entity_id
_entity_poly.type
_entity_poly.pdbx_seq_one_letter_code
_entity_poly.pdbx_strand_id
1 'polypeptide(L)'
;MRNCVYQSRSLEESGGKVTQLSDSVAIFKSIIPDTKKPIASAEKSINMLENKCQNLEDIISTKDRKIIALVDQILFKTEHSDVIIEPEIYSSTHEKKLWVKRRSESEHDLEIWKKYTFRP
;
A
#
# COMPACT_ATOMS: atom_id res chain seq x y z
N MET A 1 48.73 -38.77 -52.16
CA MET A 1 48.96 -37.32 -51.90
C MET A 1 47.67 -36.51 -51.64
N ARG A 2 46.55 -36.72 -52.33
CA ARG A 2 45.34 -35.85 -52.18
C ARG A 2 44.71 -35.83 -50.77
N ASN A 3 44.69 -36.94 -50.06
CA ASN A 3 44.07 -37.04 -48.71
C ASN A 3 44.84 -36.22 -47.65
N CYS A 4 46.17 -36.21 -47.72
CA CYS A 4 47.02 -35.44 -46.79
C CYS A 4 46.78 -33.93 -46.92
N VAL A 5 46.67 -33.42 -48.15
CA VAL A 5 46.39 -31.99 -48.42
C VAL A 5 45.00 -31.59 -47.91
N TYR A 6 44.01 -32.49 -48.02
CA TYR A 6 42.67 -32.26 -47.49
C TYR A 6 42.67 -32.19 -45.95
N GLN A 7 43.37 -33.11 -45.29
CA GLN A 7 43.49 -33.12 -43.83
C GLN A 7 44.20 -31.87 -43.30
N SER A 8 45.25 -31.38 -43.97
CA SER A 8 45.93 -30.14 -43.58
C SER A 8 45.02 -28.91 -43.69
N ARG A 9 44.23 -28.78 -44.77
CA ARG A 9 43.26 -27.68 -44.92
C ARG A 9 42.15 -27.73 -43.87
N SER A 10 41.60 -28.92 -43.62
CA SER A 10 40.57 -29.11 -42.60
C SER A 10 41.11 -28.76 -41.20
N LEU A 11 42.37 -29.08 -40.92
CA LEU A 11 43.00 -28.77 -39.64
C LEU A 11 43.21 -27.25 -39.49
N GLU A 12 43.69 -26.57 -40.53
CA GLU A 12 43.87 -25.11 -40.55
C GLU A 12 42.54 -24.37 -40.35
N GLU A 13 41.48 -24.80 -41.02
CA GLU A 13 40.13 -24.24 -40.84
C GLU A 13 39.60 -24.46 -39.42
N SER A 14 39.84 -25.65 -38.85
CA SER A 14 39.47 -25.94 -37.46
C SER A 14 40.26 -25.10 -36.45
N GLY A 15 41.56 -24.86 -36.72
CA GLY A 15 42.41 -24.00 -35.91
C GLY A 15 41.90 -22.56 -35.90
N GLY A 16 41.54 -22.01 -37.06
CA GLY A 16 40.96 -20.67 -37.16
C GLY A 16 39.63 -20.53 -36.39
N LYS A 17 38.77 -21.55 -36.45
CA LYS A 17 37.52 -21.59 -35.66
C LYS A 17 37.80 -21.61 -34.16
N VAL A 18 38.79 -22.38 -33.72
CA VAL A 18 39.19 -22.43 -32.30
C VAL A 18 39.73 -21.08 -31.83
N THR A 19 40.53 -20.38 -32.64
CA THR A 19 41.01 -19.03 -32.31
C THR A 19 39.86 -18.04 -32.19
N GLN A 20 38.93 -18.02 -33.14
CA GLN A 20 37.75 -17.14 -33.07
C GLN A 20 36.86 -17.40 -31.85
N LEU A 21 36.68 -18.68 -31.48
CA LEU A 21 35.96 -19.06 -30.27
C LEU A 21 36.71 -18.59 -29.02
N SER A 22 38.03 -18.73 -28.99
CA SER A 22 38.86 -18.26 -27.89
C SER A 22 38.74 -16.75 -27.69
N ASP A 23 38.77 -15.97 -28.77
CA ASP A 23 38.60 -14.51 -28.73
C ASP A 23 37.21 -14.12 -28.22
N SER A 24 36.17 -14.81 -28.70
CA SER A 24 34.79 -14.59 -28.24
C SER A 24 34.65 -14.90 -26.74
N VAL A 25 35.27 -15.98 -26.27
CA VAL A 25 35.27 -16.35 -24.83
C VAL A 25 36.01 -15.30 -24.00
N ALA A 26 37.12 -14.75 -24.50
CA ALA A 26 37.85 -13.69 -23.80
C ALA A 26 36.99 -12.41 -23.66
N ILE A 27 36.27 -12.03 -24.71
CA ILE A 27 35.34 -10.90 -24.70
C ILE A 27 34.20 -11.13 -23.70
N PHE A 28 33.57 -12.31 -23.69
CA PHE A 28 32.51 -12.58 -22.71
C PHE A 28 33.03 -12.58 -21.28
N LYS A 29 34.24 -13.10 -21.04
CA LYS A 29 34.87 -13.06 -19.71
C LYS A 29 35.10 -11.64 -19.21
N SER A 30 35.36 -10.67 -20.09
CA SER A 30 35.47 -9.26 -19.67
C SER A 30 34.11 -8.61 -19.43
N ILE A 31 33.07 -8.95 -20.21
CA ILE A 31 31.73 -8.34 -20.10
C ILE A 31 30.93 -8.87 -18.90
N ILE A 32 31.09 -10.15 -18.53
CA ILE A 32 30.31 -10.78 -17.45
C ILE A 32 30.48 -10.04 -16.10
N PRO A 33 31.70 -9.73 -15.62
CA PRO A 33 31.88 -8.96 -14.39
C PRO A 33 31.25 -7.56 -14.46
N ASP A 34 31.43 -6.88 -15.60
CA ASP A 34 30.92 -5.52 -15.83
C ASP A 34 29.40 -5.46 -15.82
N THR A 35 28.73 -6.54 -16.23
CA THR A 35 27.26 -6.66 -16.17
C THR A 35 26.76 -7.17 -14.82
N LYS A 36 27.53 -8.01 -14.12
CA LYS A 36 27.16 -8.52 -12.78
C LYS A 36 27.12 -7.41 -11.72
N LYS A 37 28.03 -6.44 -11.79
CA LYS A 37 28.10 -5.32 -10.84
C LYS A 37 26.84 -4.43 -10.83
N PRO A 38 26.34 -3.91 -11.96
CA PRO A 38 25.12 -3.12 -11.98
C PRO A 38 23.88 -3.95 -11.60
N ILE A 39 23.85 -5.25 -11.92
CA ILE A 39 22.76 -6.15 -11.46
C ILE A 39 22.73 -6.23 -9.93
N ALA A 40 23.86 -6.52 -9.30
CA ALA A 40 23.94 -6.58 -7.83
C ALA A 40 23.61 -5.23 -7.18
N SER A 41 23.98 -4.12 -7.82
CA SER A 41 23.58 -2.79 -7.37
C SER A 41 22.08 -2.57 -7.47
N ALA A 42 21.46 -2.98 -8.58
CA ALA A 42 20.02 -2.87 -8.80
C ALA A 42 19.24 -3.73 -7.79
N GLU A 43 19.67 -4.97 -7.53
CA GLU A 43 19.10 -5.84 -6.51
C GLU A 43 19.10 -5.19 -5.13
N LYS A 44 20.22 -4.57 -4.74
CA LYS A 44 20.31 -3.83 -3.46
C LYS A 44 19.34 -2.64 -3.41
N SER A 45 19.20 -1.90 -4.51
CA SER A 45 18.25 -0.79 -4.62
C SER A 45 16.79 -1.26 -4.54
N ILE A 46 16.46 -2.38 -5.19
CA ILE A 46 15.13 -3.01 -5.13
C ILE A 46 14.80 -3.40 -3.70
N ASN A 47 15.69 -4.13 -3.02
CA ASN A 47 15.47 -4.53 -1.63
C ASN A 47 15.27 -3.33 -0.68
N MET A 48 15.99 -2.23 -0.90
CA MET A 48 15.78 -1.00 -0.14
C MET A 48 14.40 -0.36 -0.40
N LEU A 49 13.92 -0.42 -1.65
CA LEU A 49 12.60 0.08 -2.03
C LEU A 49 11.50 -0.80 -1.44
N GLU A 50 11.63 -2.12 -1.50
CA GLU A 50 10.68 -3.07 -0.91
C GLU A 50 10.52 -2.83 0.61
N ASN A 51 11.63 -2.62 1.33
CA ASN A 51 11.57 -2.28 2.75
C ASN A 51 10.80 -0.97 3.02
N LYS A 52 11.05 0.07 2.20
CA LYS A 52 10.33 1.34 2.32
C LYS A 52 8.84 1.18 2.01
N CYS A 53 8.49 0.40 0.99
CA CYS A 53 7.11 0.08 0.65
C CYS A 53 6.41 -0.62 1.81
N GLN A 54 7.04 -1.64 2.42
CA GLN A 54 6.46 -2.35 3.56
C GLN A 54 6.19 -1.40 4.75
N ASN A 55 7.12 -0.51 5.06
CA ASN A 55 6.93 0.47 6.13
C ASN A 55 5.75 1.42 5.83
N LEU A 56 5.61 1.87 4.58
CA LEU A 56 4.47 2.70 4.18
C LEU A 56 3.14 1.94 4.29
N GLU A 57 3.11 0.66 3.90
CA GLU A 57 1.93 -0.20 4.07
C GLU A 57 1.54 -0.37 5.54
N ASP A 58 2.51 -0.52 6.44
CA ASP A 58 2.27 -0.62 7.89
C ASP A 58 1.70 0.69 8.46
N ILE A 59 2.24 1.83 8.01
CA ILE A 59 1.75 3.16 8.40
C ILE A 59 0.31 3.36 7.92
N ILE A 60 0.01 3.02 6.66
CA ILE A 60 -1.34 3.12 6.08
C ILE A 60 -2.29 2.22 6.86
N SER A 61 -1.93 0.96 7.07
CA SER A 61 -2.73 0.00 7.83
C SER A 61 -3.05 0.49 9.25
N THR A 62 -2.08 1.13 9.90
CA THR A 62 -2.28 1.72 11.23
C THR A 62 -3.23 2.91 11.18
N LYS A 63 -3.14 3.76 10.15
CA LYS A 63 -4.04 4.90 9.97
C LYS A 63 -5.46 4.44 9.66
N ASP A 64 -5.64 3.44 8.82
CA ASP A 64 -6.94 2.86 8.48
C ASP A 64 -7.65 2.33 9.72
N ARG A 65 -6.95 1.56 10.57
CA ARG A 65 -7.50 1.10 11.85
C ARG A 65 -7.94 2.26 12.76
N LYS A 66 -7.16 3.35 12.81
CA LYS A 66 -7.53 4.54 13.59
C LYS A 66 -8.76 5.24 13.02
N ILE A 67 -8.88 5.34 11.70
CA ILE A 67 -10.05 5.92 11.04
C ILE A 67 -11.28 5.08 11.37
N ILE A 68 -11.22 3.75 11.22
CA ILE A 68 -12.32 2.83 11.55
C ILE A 68 -12.74 3.04 13.02
N ALA A 69 -11.79 3.01 13.96
CA ALA A 69 -12.10 3.20 15.38
C ALA A 69 -12.74 4.57 15.68
N LEU A 70 -12.34 5.63 14.98
CA LEU A 70 -12.95 6.96 15.12
C LEU A 70 -14.37 7.00 14.54
N VAL A 71 -14.58 6.36 13.39
CA VAL A 71 -15.91 6.23 12.78
C VAL A 71 -16.86 5.48 13.71
N ASP A 72 -16.41 4.36 14.28
CA ASP A 72 -17.20 3.58 15.24
C ASP A 72 -17.56 4.41 16.47
N GLN A 73 -16.62 5.20 17.00
CA GLN A 73 -16.89 6.11 18.13
C GLN A 73 -17.91 7.20 17.79
N ILE A 74 -17.82 7.78 16.58
CA ILE A 74 -18.77 8.80 16.12
C ILE A 74 -20.15 8.18 15.96
N LEU A 75 -20.25 7.00 15.35
CA LEU A 75 -21.52 6.30 15.17
C LEU A 75 -22.15 5.97 16.52
N PHE A 76 -21.39 5.40 17.44
CA PHE A 76 -21.84 5.10 18.80
C PHE A 76 -22.36 6.35 19.54
N LYS A 77 -21.63 7.47 19.45
CA LYS A 77 -22.07 8.74 20.06
C LYS A 77 -23.31 9.33 19.40
N THR A 78 -23.50 9.11 18.10
CA THR A 78 -24.67 9.63 17.35
C THR A 78 -25.91 8.76 17.60
N GLU A 79 -25.73 7.45 17.71
CA GLU A 79 -26.81 6.52 18.06
C GLU A 79 -27.27 6.66 19.51
N HIS A 80 -26.41 7.18 20.40
CA HIS A 80 -26.71 7.38 21.83
C HIS A 80 -26.82 8.86 22.22
N SER A 81 -26.71 9.79 21.25
CA SER A 81 -27.11 11.17 21.48
C SER A 81 -28.63 11.19 21.50
N ASP A 82 -29.19 11.08 22.70
CA ASP A 82 -30.61 11.30 22.93
C ASP A 82 -30.94 12.70 22.40
N VAL A 83 -31.59 12.76 21.24
CA VAL A 83 -32.08 14.00 20.60
C VAL A 83 -33.03 14.77 21.54
N ILE A 84 -33.46 14.14 22.62
CA ILE A 84 -34.37 14.65 23.66
C ILE A 84 -33.59 15.31 24.82
N ILE A 85 -32.31 14.99 25.02
CA ILE A 85 -31.49 15.58 26.10
C ILE A 85 -30.97 16.96 25.66
N GLU A 86 -31.07 17.93 26.57
CA GLU A 86 -30.59 19.28 26.32
C GLU A 86 -29.05 19.31 26.26
N PRO A 87 -28.45 19.90 25.21
CA PRO A 87 -27.02 20.12 25.15
C PRO A 87 -26.57 20.99 26.33
N GLU A 88 -25.55 20.55 27.08
CA GLU A 88 -24.96 21.35 28.16
C GLU A 88 -24.35 22.66 27.64
N ILE A 89 -23.86 22.65 26.40
CA ILE A 89 -23.22 23.79 25.76
C ILE A 89 -23.72 23.90 24.32
N TYR A 90 -24.24 25.08 23.97
CA TYR A 90 -24.61 25.40 22.60
C TYR A 90 -23.44 26.12 21.91
N SER A 91 -23.08 25.68 20.71
CA SER A 91 -22.03 26.30 19.88
C SER A 91 -22.50 27.64 19.29
N SER A 92 -23.81 27.86 19.17
CA SER A 92 -24.36 29.14 18.70
C SER A 92 -25.81 29.40 19.16
N THR A 93 -26.27 30.64 19.06
CA THR A 93 -27.68 31.01 19.30
C THR A 93 -28.62 30.34 18.29
N HIS A 94 -28.15 30.07 17.07
CA HIS A 94 -28.91 29.38 16.03
C HIS A 94 -29.16 27.91 16.42
N GLU A 95 -28.13 27.24 16.92
CA GLU A 95 -28.22 25.86 17.42
C GLU A 95 -29.18 25.74 18.60
N LYS A 96 -29.13 26.69 19.55
CA LYS A 96 -30.08 26.77 20.67
C LYS A 96 -31.53 26.89 20.19
N LYS A 97 -31.79 27.77 19.21
CA LYS A 97 -33.13 27.92 18.61
C LYS A 97 -33.60 26.64 17.91
N LEU A 98 -32.70 25.96 17.20
CA LEU A 98 -32.97 24.68 16.54
C LEU A 98 -33.34 23.58 17.53
N TRP A 99 -32.62 23.49 18.65
CA TRP A 99 -32.92 22.52 19.70
C TRP A 99 -34.28 22.77 20.34
N VAL A 100 -34.58 24.02 20.74
CA VAL A 100 -35.90 24.39 21.30
C VAL A 100 -37.03 24.02 20.34
N LYS A 101 -36.87 24.29 19.04
CA LYS A 101 -37.85 23.93 18.01
C LYS A 101 -38.07 22.43 17.92
N ARG A 102 -36.99 21.64 17.88
CA ARG A 102 -37.05 20.16 17.84
C ARG A 102 -37.70 19.56 19.09
N ARG A 103 -37.43 20.14 20.26
CA ARG A 103 -38.02 19.71 21.54
C ARG A 103 -39.51 20.00 21.63
N SER A 104 -39.96 21.16 21.14
CA SER A 104 -41.39 21.47 21.02
C SER A 104 -42.10 20.60 19.99
N GLU A 105 -41.42 20.22 18.90
CA GLU A 105 -41.95 19.30 17.89
C GLU A 105 -42.07 17.87 18.45
N SER A 106 -41.13 17.41 19.28
CA SER A 106 -41.16 16.06 19.88
C SER A 106 -42.04 15.93 21.13
N GLU A 107 -42.37 17.03 21.81
CA GLU A 107 -43.34 17.05 22.94
C GLU A 107 -44.73 16.53 22.56
N HIS A 108 -45.07 16.57 21.26
CA HIS A 108 -46.37 16.16 20.75
C HIS A 108 -46.39 14.70 20.24
N ASP A 109 -45.25 14.00 20.29
CA ASP A 109 -45.12 12.62 19.83
C ASP A 109 -45.38 11.64 20.99
N LEU A 110 -46.63 11.16 21.07
CA LEU A 110 -47.14 10.26 22.12
C LEU A 110 -46.36 8.94 22.25
N GLU A 111 -45.65 8.51 21.20
CA GLU A 111 -44.80 7.31 21.22
C GLU A 111 -43.54 7.50 22.08
N ILE A 112 -43.00 8.73 22.15
CA ILE A 112 -41.81 9.05 22.95
C ILE A 112 -42.13 9.06 24.45
N TRP A 113 -43.31 9.56 24.82
CA TRP A 113 -43.77 9.59 26.22
C TRP A 113 -44.05 8.19 26.80
N LYS A 114 -44.56 7.26 25.98
CA LYS A 114 -44.83 5.88 26.45
C LYS A 114 -43.55 5.08 26.75
N LYS A 115 -42.44 5.40 26.07
CA LYS A 115 -41.18 4.65 26.21
C LYS A 115 -40.43 4.99 27.51
N TYR A 116 -40.65 6.18 28.07
CA TYR A 116 -39.96 6.68 29.26
C TYR A 116 -40.94 7.18 30.32
N THR A 117 -42.05 6.47 30.58
CA THR A 117 -42.76 6.66 31.86
C THR A 117 -41.78 6.40 32.98
N PHE A 118 -41.19 7.48 33.47
CA PHE A 118 -40.33 7.54 34.64
C PHE A 118 -41.10 6.87 35.77
N ARG A 119 -40.62 5.70 36.18
CA ARG A 119 -41.07 5.10 37.43
C ARG A 119 -40.63 6.03 38.58
N PRO A 120 -41.46 6.22 39.61
CA PRO A 120 -41.13 7.07 40.75
C PRO A 120 -39.78 6.76 41.38
#